data_AF-A0A1U7YGL0-F1
#
_entry.id   AF-A0A1U7YGL0-F1
#
_cell.length_a   1.000
_cell.length_b   1.000
_cell.length_c   1.000
_cell.angle_alpha   90.00
_cell.angle_beta   90.00
_cell.angle_gamma   90.00
#
_symmetry.space_group_name_H-M   'P 1'
#
loop_
_entity.id
_entity.type
_entity.pdbx_description
1 polymer ?
#
loop_
_entity_poly.entity_id
_entity_poly.type
_entity_poly.pdbx_seq_one_letter_code
_entity_poly.pdbx_strand_id
1 'polypeptide(L)'
;MEGWYMPQMTTEGHGLEANIALKGVAKIGVYDNYNVFIDLFNEDDFKTVWFNRIIEIEGMQMWLQKWSPDFKPEEDLPIAPAWVLIPGLPFHMHDWYYIKQLLSSVGRPLALDVATFGRTRPSMANMRVEVNLLKPLPDSVFVGQEDDESPLKGFTQKLEYEEVPKYCKHCRKLGHNMINRRVLEKKMLPPMKEIKSLLKRSHKTKVSC
;
A
#
# COMPACT_ATOMS: atom_id res chain seq x y z
N MET A 1 23.79 -28.96 -12.32
CA MET A 1 23.33 -29.72 -11.13
C MET A 1 23.76 -28.94 -9.91
N GLU A 2 22.85 -28.15 -9.33
CA GLU A 2 22.79 -27.84 -7.89
C GLU A 2 21.31 -27.57 -7.63
N GLY A 3 20.65 -28.54 -7.00
CA GLY A 3 19.21 -28.51 -6.74
C GLY A 3 18.90 -27.86 -5.41
N TRP A 4 17.74 -27.21 -5.34
CA TRP A 4 17.03 -27.04 -4.07
C TRP A 4 15.57 -27.43 -4.25
N TYR A 5 15.13 -28.16 -3.25
CA TYR A 5 13.99 -29.06 -3.17
C TYR A 5 12.69 -28.27 -2.90
N MET A 6 11.63 -28.55 -3.66
CA MET A 6 10.27 -28.12 -3.32
C MET A 6 9.67 -29.11 -2.31
N PRO A 7 9.02 -28.66 -1.22
CA PRO A 7 7.95 -29.43 -0.62
C PRO A 7 6.62 -29.07 -1.30
N GLN A 8 5.90 -30.07 -1.79
CA GLN A 8 4.46 -29.97 -2.02
C GLN A 8 3.79 -29.69 -0.68
N MET A 9 2.96 -28.65 -0.61
CA MET A 9 1.88 -28.56 0.38
C MET A 9 0.57 -28.51 -0.37
N THR A 10 -0.05 -29.69 -0.51
CA THR A 10 -1.48 -29.82 -0.65
C THR A 10 -2.10 -29.67 0.74
N THR A 11 -2.71 -28.53 1.01
CA THR A 11 -3.81 -28.45 1.96
C THR A 11 -4.87 -27.61 1.29
N GLU A 12 -6.01 -28.24 1.02
CA GLU A 12 -7.27 -27.59 0.71
C GLU A 12 -7.57 -26.58 1.83
N GLY A 13 -7.11 -25.35 1.65
CA GLY A 13 -7.53 -24.21 2.43
C GLY A 13 -8.75 -23.64 1.72
N HIS A 14 -9.92 -23.81 2.32
CA HIS A 14 -11.10 -23.05 1.92
C HIS A 14 -10.72 -21.57 1.76
N GLY A 15 -11.03 -21.03 0.59
CA GLY A 15 -10.48 -19.79 0.07
C GLY A 15 -10.58 -18.64 1.06
N LEU A 16 -9.42 -18.06 1.36
CA LEU A 16 -9.35 -16.63 1.65
C LEU A 16 -9.61 -15.93 0.31
N GLU A 17 -10.88 -15.81 -0.06
CA GLU A 17 -11.29 -14.88 -1.11
C GLU A 17 -11.07 -13.47 -0.57
N ALA A 18 -9.83 -12.99 -0.60
CA ALA A 18 -9.58 -11.57 -0.53
C ALA A 18 -10.34 -10.96 -1.71
N ASN A 19 -11.19 -9.96 -1.47
CA ASN A 19 -12.01 -9.27 -2.48
C ASN A 19 -11.18 -8.45 -3.49
N ILE A 20 -9.98 -8.90 -3.85
CA ILE A 20 -9.11 -8.29 -4.83
C ILE A 20 -9.28 -9.08 -6.12
N ALA A 21 -9.79 -8.42 -7.16
CA ALA A 21 -9.84 -8.98 -8.50
C ALA A 21 -8.40 -9.08 -9.06
N LEU A 22 -7.72 -10.19 -8.77
CA LEU A 22 -6.42 -10.51 -9.34
C LEU A 22 -6.62 -11.10 -10.74
N LYS A 23 -5.80 -10.67 -11.70
CA LYS A 23 -5.78 -11.23 -13.06
C LYS A 23 -5.03 -12.56 -13.10
N GLY A 24 -3.97 -12.69 -12.29
CA GLY A 24 -3.12 -13.87 -12.19
C GLY A 24 -3.31 -14.66 -10.89
N VAL A 25 -2.46 -15.68 -10.73
CA VAL A 25 -2.38 -16.48 -9.51
C VAL A 25 -1.54 -15.73 -8.46
N ALA A 26 -1.95 -15.76 -7.19
CA ALA A 26 -1.13 -15.33 -6.06
C ALA A 26 -0.76 -16.54 -5.20
N LYS A 27 0.44 -16.51 -4.59
CA LYS A 27 0.78 -17.45 -3.51
C LYS A 27 0.73 -16.70 -2.19
N ILE A 28 0.14 -17.33 -1.19
CA ILE A 28 0.03 -16.76 0.15
C ILE A 28 0.85 -17.64 1.10
N GLY A 29 1.82 -17.04 1.77
CA GLY A 29 2.60 -17.67 2.82
C GLY A 29 2.22 -17.08 4.17
N VAL A 30 1.87 -17.93 5.14
CA VAL A 30 1.62 -17.47 6.51
C VAL A 30 2.97 -17.30 7.22
N TYR A 31 3.20 -16.13 7.82
CA TYR A 31 4.40 -15.88 8.62
C TYR A 31 4.10 -16.10 10.11
N ASP A 32 3.06 -15.45 10.63
CA ASP A 32 2.57 -15.62 11.99
C ASP A 32 1.03 -15.41 12.06
N ASN A 33 0.47 -15.24 13.26
CA ASN A 33 -0.97 -15.04 13.45
C ASN A 33 -1.50 -13.70 12.93
N TYR A 34 -0.64 -12.75 12.59
CA TYR A 34 -0.97 -11.38 12.21
C TYR A 34 -0.37 -10.94 10.87
N ASN A 35 0.60 -11.69 10.35
CA ASN A 35 1.37 -11.36 9.15
C ASN A 35 1.32 -12.50 8.13
N VAL A 36 1.06 -12.13 6.88
CA VAL A 36 1.09 -13.01 5.72
C VAL A 36 1.91 -12.36 4.61
N PHE A 37 2.60 -13.19 3.83
CA PHE A 37 3.25 -12.79 2.59
C PHE A 37 2.35 -13.14 1.41
N ILE A 38 2.23 -12.21 0.47
CA ILE A 38 1.47 -12.40 -0.75
C ILE A 38 2.45 -12.22 -1.91
N ASP A 39 2.80 -13.33 -2.55
CA ASP A 39 3.64 -13.33 -3.74
C ASP A 39 2.76 -13.18 -4.98
N LEU A 40 3.00 -12.09 -5.71
CA LEU A 40 2.29 -11.74 -6.94
C LEU A 40 3.26 -11.89 -8.12
N PHE A 41 2.83 -12.61 -9.15
CA PHE A 41 3.65 -12.91 -10.33
C PHE A 41 3.44 -11.93 -11.49
N ASN A 42 2.55 -10.96 -11.31
CA ASN A 42 2.18 -9.97 -12.32
C ASN A 42 2.30 -8.55 -11.74
N GLU A 43 2.89 -7.64 -12.50
CA GLU A 43 3.07 -6.24 -12.11
C GLU A 43 1.74 -5.50 -11.98
N ASP A 44 0.74 -5.80 -12.80
CA ASP A 44 -0.59 -5.20 -12.71
C ASP A 44 -1.29 -5.58 -11.40
N ASP A 45 -1.18 -6.85 -11.02
CA ASP A 45 -1.75 -7.37 -9.78
C ASP A 45 -0.99 -6.78 -8.58
N PHE A 46 0.34 -6.70 -8.67
CA PHE A 46 1.15 -6.00 -7.67
C PHE A 46 0.71 -4.54 -7.50
N LYS A 47 0.55 -3.79 -8.60
CA LYS A 47 0.07 -2.40 -8.56
C LYS A 47 -1.32 -2.34 -7.93
N THR A 48 -2.24 -3.22 -8.32
CA THR A 48 -3.61 -3.24 -7.82
C THR A 48 -3.64 -3.45 -6.30
N VAL A 49 -2.91 -4.46 -5.83
CA VAL A 49 -2.78 -4.79 -4.40
C VAL A 49 -2.09 -3.64 -3.65
N TRP A 50 -0.95 -3.18 -4.16
CA TRP A 50 -0.17 -2.11 -3.53
C TRP A 50 -0.96 -0.80 -3.41
N PHE A 51 -1.74 -0.46 -4.44
CA PHE A 51 -2.51 0.77 -4.49
C PHE A 51 -3.78 0.73 -3.63
N ASN A 52 -4.39 -0.44 -3.44
CA ASN A 52 -5.57 -0.58 -2.59
C ASN A 52 -5.22 -0.49 -1.10
N ARG A 53 -3.97 -0.81 -0.70
CA ARG A 53 -3.35 -0.68 0.64
C ARG A 53 -4.02 -1.39 1.81
N ILE A 54 -5.33 -1.63 1.74
CA ILE A 54 -6.11 -2.31 2.75
C ILE A 54 -6.88 -3.39 2.01
N ILE A 55 -6.86 -4.59 2.56
CA ILE A 55 -7.69 -5.69 2.10
C ILE A 55 -8.60 -6.08 3.25
N GLU A 56 -9.83 -6.42 2.92
CA GLU A 56 -10.77 -6.95 3.89
C GLU A 56 -10.90 -8.46 3.67
N ILE A 57 -10.66 -9.21 4.74
CA ILE A 57 -10.77 -10.66 4.79
C ILE A 57 -11.66 -10.99 5.98
N GLU A 58 -12.83 -11.59 5.72
CA GLU A 58 -13.79 -11.99 6.76
C GLU A 58 -14.14 -10.86 7.76
N GLY A 59 -14.26 -9.61 7.28
CA GLY A 59 -14.52 -8.44 8.11
C GLY A 59 -13.32 -7.91 8.90
N MET A 60 -12.13 -8.52 8.74
CA MET A 60 -10.87 -8.01 9.27
C MET A 60 -10.13 -7.21 8.21
N GLN A 61 -9.74 -5.99 8.57
CA GLN A 61 -8.94 -5.13 7.71
C GLN A 61 -7.46 -5.46 7.91
N MET A 62 -6.77 -5.78 6.82
CA MET A 62 -5.33 -5.99 6.81
C MET A 62 -4.66 -4.88 6.01
N TRP A 63 -3.62 -4.30 6.60
CA TRP A 63 -2.78 -3.32 5.93
C TRP A 63 -1.74 -4.01 5.07
N LEU A 64 -1.62 -3.56 3.84
CA LEU A 64 -0.65 -4.02 2.88
C LEU A 64 0.56 -3.10 2.90
N GLN A 65 1.74 -3.72 2.96
CA GLN A 65 3.00 -3.02 2.81
C GLN A 65 3.89 -3.75 1.81
N LYS A 66 4.77 -3.01 1.16
CA LYS A 66 5.80 -3.60 0.31
C LYS A 66 6.78 -4.40 1.17
N TRP A 67 7.16 -5.58 0.70
CA TRP A 67 8.22 -6.36 1.36
C TRP A 67 9.54 -5.59 1.37
N SER A 68 10.26 -5.68 2.48
CA SER A 68 11.61 -5.13 2.67
C SER A 68 12.47 -6.17 3.39
N PRO A 69 13.77 -6.28 3.08
CA PRO A 69 14.70 -7.10 3.87
C PRO A 69 14.72 -6.73 5.36
N ASP A 70 14.43 -5.47 5.69
CA ASP A 70 14.36 -4.94 7.07
C ASP A 70 12.99 -5.14 7.72
N PHE A 71 12.18 -6.08 7.23
CA PHE A 71 10.84 -6.35 7.72
C PHE A 71 10.85 -6.69 9.23
N LYS A 72 9.93 -6.05 9.97
CA LYS A 72 9.67 -6.32 11.38
C LYS A 72 8.18 -6.52 11.58
N PRO A 73 7.71 -7.67 12.10
CA PRO A 73 6.28 -7.93 12.25
C PRO A 73 5.58 -6.96 13.21
N GLU A 74 6.31 -6.38 14.16
CA GLU A 74 5.79 -5.41 15.12
C GLU A 74 5.63 -4.00 14.55
N GLU A 75 6.19 -3.70 13.37
CA GLU A 75 6.29 -2.36 12.82
C GLU A 75 5.89 -2.33 11.34
N ASP A 76 5.08 -1.35 10.97
CA ASP A 76 4.74 -1.12 9.57
C ASP A 76 5.75 -0.14 8.97
N LEU A 77 6.06 -0.31 7.68
CA LEU A 77 6.88 0.64 6.95
C LEU A 77 6.14 1.97 6.83
N PRO A 78 6.79 3.11 7.10
CA PRO A 78 6.19 4.43 6.96
C PRO A 78 6.16 4.89 5.50
N ILE A 79 5.97 3.96 4.57
CA ILE A 79 5.98 4.19 3.14
C ILE A 79 4.62 3.78 2.60
N ALA A 80 3.95 4.70 1.90
CA ALA A 80 2.65 4.42 1.33
C ALA A 80 2.46 5.13 -0.03
N PRO A 81 1.66 4.57 -0.94
CA PRO A 81 1.22 5.30 -2.11
C PRO A 81 0.16 6.32 -1.70
N ALA A 82 0.30 7.54 -2.19
CA ALA A 82 -0.67 8.64 -2.04
C ALA A 82 -0.91 9.32 -3.39
N TRP A 83 -2.08 9.92 -3.55
CA TRP A 83 -2.37 10.75 -4.71
C TRP A 83 -1.86 12.16 -4.46
N VAL A 84 -1.10 12.68 -5.43
CA VAL A 84 -0.69 14.08 -5.49
C VAL A 84 -1.46 14.74 -6.63
N LEU A 85 -2.27 15.72 -6.27
CA LEU A 85 -3.09 16.52 -7.15
C LEU A 85 -2.34 17.81 -7.47
N ILE A 86 -2.32 18.15 -8.75
CA ILE A 86 -1.54 19.27 -9.29
C ILE A 86 -2.51 20.19 -10.05
N PRO A 87 -3.28 21.02 -9.32
CA PRO A 87 -4.25 21.91 -9.93
C PRO A 87 -3.57 22.98 -10.77
N GLY A 88 -4.12 23.27 -11.95
CA GLY A 88 -3.66 24.38 -12.79
C GLY A 88 -2.31 24.19 -13.46
N LEU A 89 -1.74 22.98 -13.45
CA LEU A 89 -0.51 22.68 -14.18
C LEU A 89 -0.72 22.94 -15.68
N PRO A 90 0.18 23.67 -16.38
CA PRO A 90 0.04 23.91 -17.82
C PRO A 90 -0.11 22.61 -18.61
N PHE A 91 -1.08 22.55 -19.52
CA PHE A 91 -1.45 21.32 -20.22
C PHE A 91 -0.30 20.64 -20.98
N HIS A 92 0.65 21.41 -21.52
CA HIS A 92 1.82 20.86 -22.19
C HIS A 92 2.77 20.10 -21.24
N MET A 93 2.68 20.37 -19.93
CA MET A 93 3.41 19.68 -18.87
C MET A 93 2.66 18.45 -18.33
N HIS A 94 1.50 18.09 -18.88
CA HIS A 94 0.76 16.87 -18.53
C HIS A 94 1.40 15.65 -19.20
N ASP A 95 2.68 15.46 -18.93
CA ASP A 95 3.49 14.35 -19.39
C ASP A 95 4.17 13.69 -18.20
N TRP A 96 4.37 12.38 -18.31
CA TRP A 96 5.11 11.61 -17.30
C TRP A 96 6.44 12.26 -16.95
N TYR A 97 7.20 12.73 -17.94
CA TYR A 97 8.54 13.28 -17.71
C TYR A 97 8.53 14.55 -16.87
N TYR A 98 7.62 15.49 -17.16
CA TYR A 98 7.51 16.75 -16.42
C TYR A 98 6.98 16.52 -15.01
N ILE A 99 5.88 15.76 -14.86
CA ILE A 99 5.26 15.53 -13.56
C ILE A 99 6.20 14.71 -12.65
N LYS A 100 6.92 13.73 -13.21
CA LYS A 100 7.92 12.95 -12.48
C LYS A 100 9.02 13.83 -11.89
N GLN A 101 9.52 14.80 -12.65
CA GLN A 101 10.53 15.74 -12.15
C GLN A 101 9.97 16.66 -11.08
N LEU A 102 8.78 17.22 -11.32
CA LEU A 102 8.08 18.11 -10.40
C LEU A 102 7.86 17.45 -9.04
N LEU A 103 7.48 16.16 -9.03
CA LEU A 103 7.20 15.40 -7.81
C LEU A 103 8.39 14.61 -7.24
N SER A 104 9.59 14.76 -7.81
CA SER A 104 10.78 14.06 -7.33
C SER A 104 11.17 14.42 -5.89
N SER A 105 10.85 15.63 -5.45
CA SER A 105 11.05 16.11 -4.08
C SER A 105 10.02 15.55 -3.09
N VAL A 106 8.84 15.17 -3.58
CA VAL A 106 7.73 14.64 -2.77
C VAL A 106 7.97 13.18 -2.41
N GLY A 107 8.44 12.38 -3.37
CA GLY A 107 8.63 10.95 -3.20
C GLY A 107 8.99 10.27 -4.50
N ARG A 108 8.72 8.96 -4.60
CA ARG A 108 8.96 8.19 -5.81
C ARG A 108 7.68 8.11 -6.66
N PRO A 109 7.66 8.70 -7.87
CA PRO A 109 6.56 8.56 -8.83
C PRO A 109 6.23 7.10 -9.15
N LEU A 110 4.94 6.74 -9.13
CA LEU A 110 4.46 5.38 -9.39
C LEU A 110 3.62 5.28 -10.66
N ALA A 111 2.60 6.13 -10.82
CA ALA A 111 1.68 6.09 -11.95
C ALA A 111 0.94 7.42 -12.13
N LEU A 112 0.62 7.79 -13.36
CA LEU A 112 -0.36 8.85 -13.64
C LEU A 112 -1.78 8.32 -13.41
N ASP A 113 -2.71 9.22 -13.07
CA ASP A 113 -4.11 8.86 -13.18
C ASP A 113 -4.52 8.71 -14.66
N VAL A 114 -5.65 8.04 -14.89
CA VAL A 114 -6.14 7.77 -16.25
C VAL A 114 -6.45 9.06 -17.01
N ALA A 115 -6.95 10.09 -16.31
CA ALA A 115 -7.36 11.35 -16.93
C ALA A 115 -6.18 12.23 -17.36
N THR A 116 -5.08 12.23 -16.60
CA THR A 116 -3.82 12.92 -16.90
C THR A 116 -3.08 12.19 -18.00
N PHE A 117 -3.00 10.86 -17.91
CA PHE A 117 -2.38 10.04 -18.96
C PHE A 117 -3.11 10.20 -20.30
N GLY A 118 -4.45 10.13 -20.28
CA GLY A 118 -5.30 10.35 -21.46
C GLY A 118 -5.48 11.81 -21.83
N ARG A 119 -4.92 12.75 -21.05
CA ARG A 119 -5.06 14.20 -21.22
C ARG A 119 -6.52 14.68 -21.36
N THR A 120 -7.45 14.00 -20.71
CA THR A 120 -8.89 14.29 -20.77
C THR A 120 -9.34 15.33 -19.73
N ARG A 121 -8.53 15.58 -18.70
CA ARG A 121 -8.79 16.58 -17.65
C ARG A 121 -7.69 17.66 -17.63
N PRO A 122 -7.78 18.70 -18.47
CA PRO A 122 -6.73 19.71 -18.56
C PRO A 122 -6.63 20.62 -17.32
N SER A 123 -7.65 20.66 -16.46
CA SER A 123 -7.67 21.52 -15.27
C SER A 123 -6.83 21.00 -14.10
N MET A 124 -6.50 19.71 -14.09
CA MET A 124 -5.84 19.06 -12.96
C MET A 124 -5.07 17.84 -13.45
N ALA A 125 -3.78 17.81 -13.15
CA ALA A 125 -2.95 16.63 -13.33
C ALA A 125 -2.82 15.89 -12.00
N ASN A 126 -2.86 14.57 -12.01
CA ASN A 126 -2.70 13.74 -10.82
C ASN A 126 -1.67 12.65 -11.05
N MET A 127 -0.89 12.38 -10.00
CA MET A 127 0.07 11.30 -10.00
C MET A 127 0.05 10.59 -8.65
N ARG A 128 0.11 9.27 -8.69
CA ARG A 128 0.33 8.43 -7.53
C ARG A 128 1.82 8.39 -7.23
N VAL A 129 2.19 8.70 -5.99
CA VAL A 129 3.58 8.81 -5.52
C VAL A 129 3.74 7.97 -4.25
N GLU A 130 4.83 7.22 -4.18
CA GLU A 130 5.29 6.57 -2.96
C GLU A 130 5.92 7.62 -2.05
N VAL A 131 5.26 7.92 -0.93
CA VAL A 131 5.67 8.96 0.02
C VAL A 131 6.15 8.35 1.33
N ASN A 132 7.08 9.06 1.98
CA ASN A 132 7.54 8.72 3.32
C ASN A 132 6.75 9.52 4.36
N LEU A 133 5.91 8.82 5.13
CA LEU A 133 4.99 9.39 6.12
C LEU A 133 5.68 9.98 7.36
N LEU A 134 7.00 9.79 7.51
CA LEU A 134 7.79 10.44 8.55
C LEU A 134 8.25 11.85 8.16
N LYS A 135 8.27 12.15 6.86
CA LYS A 135 8.70 13.44 6.31
C LYS A 135 7.48 14.34 6.08
N PRO A 136 7.61 15.67 6.27
CA PRO A 136 6.57 16.60 5.86
C PRO A 136 6.42 16.55 4.34
N LEU A 137 5.17 16.57 3.87
CA LEU A 137 4.86 16.67 2.45
C LEU A 137 4.82 18.15 2.06
N PRO A 138 5.49 18.57 0.97
CA PRO A 138 5.52 19.97 0.56
C PRO A 138 4.17 20.40 -0.05
N ASP A 139 3.68 21.58 0.33
CA ASP A 139 2.42 22.13 -0.21
C ASP A 139 2.59 22.79 -1.58
N SER A 140 3.83 23.01 -2.01
CA SER A 140 4.15 23.56 -3.34
C SER A 140 5.58 23.25 -3.76
N VAL A 141 5.85 23.34 -5.06
CA VAL A 141 7.16 23.16 -5.68
C VAL A 141 7.40 24.29 -6.68
N PHE A 142 8.60 24.87 -6.69
CA PHE A 142 8.97 25.86 -7.69
C PHE A 142 9.40 25.17 -8.99
N VAL A 143 8.79 25.57 -10.10
CA VAL A 143 9.12 25.10 -11.45
C VAL A 143 9.88 26.22 -12.15
N GLY A 144 11.18 26.03 -12.33
CA GLY A 144 12.03 26.93 -13.10
C GLY A 144 11.83 26.75 -14.60
N GLN A 145 11.86 27.85 -15.34
CA GLN A 145 12.03 27.86 -16.78
C GLN A 145 13.49 28.17 -17.08
N GLU A 146 14.15 27.31 -17.86
CA GLU A 146 15.44 27.63 -18.44
C GLU A 146 15.19 28.70 -19.52
N ASP A 147 15.55 29.95 -19.21
CA ASP A 147 15.51 31.07 -20.14
C ASP A 147 16.90 31.73 -20.10
N ASP A 148 17.62 31.75 -21.23
CA ASP A 148 19.01 32.23 -21.34
C ASP A 148 19.16 33.71 -20.93
N GLU A 149 18.07 34.48 -21.01
CA GLU A 149 18.01 35.91 -20.70
C GLU A 149 17.58 36.18 -19.24
N SER A 150 17.05 35.19 -18.52
CA SER A 150 16.57 35.37 -17.13
C SER A 150 16.44 34.04 -16.37
N PRO A 151 17.49 33.60 -15.66
CA PRO A 151 17.51 32.31 -14.95
C PRO A 151 16.55 32.19 -13.75
N LEU A 152 15.77 33.23 -13.45
CA LEU A 152 14.83 33.28 -12.32
C LEU A 152 13.36 33.17 -12.74
N LYS A 153 13.08 32.97 -14.03
CA LYS A 153 11.71 32.86 -14.52
C LYS A 153 11.13 31.49 -14.15
N GLY A 154 9.95 31.47 -13.56
CA GLY A 154 9.32 30.24 -13.10
C GLY A 154 8.03 30.52 -12.37
N PHE A 155 7.38 29.47 -11.90
CA PHE A 155 6.15 29.58 -11.11
C PHE A 155 6.14 28.59 -9.97
N THR A 156 5.44 28.95 -8.90
CA THR A 156 5.21 28.06 -7.76
C THR A 156 3.97 27.21 -8.06
N GLN A 157 4.18 25.91 -8.29
CA GLN A 157 3.10 24.94 -8.45
C GLN A 157 2.60 24.49 -7.09
N LYS A 158 1.31 24.73 -6.80
CA LYS A 158 0.65 24.19 -5.61
C LYS A 158 0.45 22.69 -5.74
N LEU A 159 0.61 21.96 -4.64
CA LEU A 159 0.33 20.54 -4.51
C LEU A 159 -0.81 20.30 -3.52
N GLU A 160 -1.66 19.35 -3.83
CA GLU A 160 -2.71 18.85 -2.96
C GLU A 160 -2.55 17.33 -2.82
N TYR A 161 -3.01 16.76 -1.71
CA TYR A 161 -2.80 15.34 -1.41
C TYR A 161 -4.11 14.65 -1.06
N GLU A 162 -4.35 13.50 -1.67
CA GLU A 162 -5.48 12.65 -1.38
C GLU A 162 -5.02 11.27 -0.90
N GLU A 163 -5.89 10.66 -0.10
CA GLU A 163 -5.71 9.32 0.45
C GLU A 163 -4.46 9.12 1.33
N VAL A 164 -3.74 10.15 1.78
CA VAL A 164 -2.54 9.96 2.62
C VAL A 164 -2.88 9.24 3.95
N PRO A 165 -2.32 8.05 4.22
CA PRO A 165 -2.63 7.31 5.43
C PRO A 165 -1.92 7.92 6.64
N LYS A 166 -2.55 7.81 7.81
CA LYS A 166 -1.93 8.22 9.07
C LYS A 166 -0.90 7.18 9.50
N TYR A 167 0.26 7.64 9.96
CA TYR A 167 1.28 6.79 10.56
C TYR A 167 1.51 7.17 12.02
N CYS A 168 1.35 6.21 12.93
CA CYS A 168 1.58 6.46 14.35
C CYS A 168 3.06 6.30 14.68
N LYS A 169 3.77 7.40 14.99
CA LYS A 169 5.20 7.33 15.36
C LYS A 169 5.46 6.54 16.66
N HIS A 170 4.48 6.47 17.56
CA HIS A 170 4.60 5.70 18.80
C HIS A 170 4.34 4.21 18.57
N CYS A 171 3.26 3.84 17.89
CA CYS A 171 2.94 2.43 17.65
C CYS A 171 3.72 1.84 16.48
N ARG A 172 4.30 2.68 15.62
CA ARG A 172 4.91 2.32 14.34
C ARG A 172 3.97 1.51 13.45
N LYS A 173 2.71 1.93 13.38
CA LYS A 173 1.64 1.26 12.62
C LYS A 173 0.90 2.23 11.71
N LEU A 174 0.49 1.76 10.53
CA LEU A 174 -0.34 2.46 9.56
C LEU A 174 -1.81 2.48 10.00
N GLY A 175 -2.54 3.54 9.67
CA GLY A 175 -3.95 3.69 10.01
C GLY A 175 -4.26 3.91 11.50
N HIS A 176 -3.28 3.75 12.39
CA HIS A 176 -3.45 3.90 13.82
C HIS A 176 -3.56 5.37 14.22
N ASN A 177 -4.71 5.76 14.74
CA ASN A 177 -4.88 7.00 15.50
C ASN A 177 -4.77 6.69 17.00
N MET A 178 -4.09 7.54 17.77
CA MET A 178 -3.83 7.34 19.22
C MET A 178 -5.12 7.07 20.04
N ILE A 179 -6.27 7.56 19.56
CA ILE A 179 -7.59 7.35 20.17
C ILE A 179 -8.04 5.87 20.11
N ASN A 180 -7.62 5.11 19.09
CA ASN A 180 -8.02 3.70 18.89
C ASN A 180 -7.21 2.68 19.71
N ARG A 181 -6.18 3.12 20.46
CA ARG A 181 -5.34 2.23 21.28
C ARG A 181 -6.18 1.43 22.31
N ARG A 182 -7.18 2.07 22.91
CA ARG A 182 -8.02 1.45 23.97
C ARG A 182 -9.02 0.41 23.46
N VAL A 183 -9.30 0.37 22.15
CA VAL A 183 -10.32 -0.51 21.57
C VAL A 183 -9.69 -1.80 21.02
N LEU A 184 -8.50 -1.71 20.40
CA LEU A 184 -7.80 -2.88 19.85
C LEU A 184 -7.23 -3.78 20.96
N GLU A 185 -6.67 -3.21 22.04
CA GLU A 185 -6.22 -3.99 23.20
C GLU A 185 -7.34 -4.82 23.85
N LYS A 186 -8.61 -4.39 23.74
CA LYS A 186 -9.78 -5.12 24.26
C LYS A 186 -10.34 -6.18 23.32
N LYS A 187 -10.05 -6.13 22.01
CA LYS A 187 -10.57 -7.09 21.02
C LYS A 187 -9.59 -8.22 20.67
N MET A 188 -8.29 -8.06 20.93
CA MET A 188 -7.26 -9.04 20.53
C MET A 188 -7.01 -10.18 21.54
N LEU A 189 -7.89 -10.41 22.51
CA LEU A 189 -7.79 -11.58 23.39
C LEU A 189 -9.15 -12.30 23.50
N PRO A 190 -9.29 -13.45 22.83
CA PRO A 190 -9.63 -14.68 23.51
C PRO A 190 -8.32 -15.38 23.92
N PRO A 191 -8.19 -15.81 25.19
CA PRO A 191 -7.00 -16.54 25.63
C PRO A 191 -6.85 -17.84 24.82
N MET A 192 -5.63 -18.08 24.32
CA MET A 192 -5.21 -19.23 23.47
C MET A 192 -5.56 -20.64 24.01
N LYS A 193 -6.09 -20.73 25.24
CA LYS A 193 -6.68 -21.95 25.83
C LYS A 193 -8.01 -22.34 25.18
N GLU A 194 -8.77 -21.41 24.62
CA GLU A 194 -10.05 -21.70 23.95
C GLU A 194 -9.91 -22.24 22.53
N ILE A 195 -8.94 -21.76 21.73
CA ILE A 195 -8.74 -22.24 20.35
C ILE A 195 -8.27 -23.71 20.32
N LYS A 196 -7.39 -24.11 21.26
CA LYS A 196 -6.96 -25.52 21.39
C LYS A 196 -8.10 -26.45 21.84
N SER A 197 -9.10 -25.95 22.58
CA SER A 197 -10.24 -26.77 23.02
C SER A 197 -11.30 -26.93 21.92
N LEU A 198 -11.45 -25.92 21.06
CA LEU A 198 -12.35 -25.95 19.90
C LEU A 198 -11.84 -26.87 18.78
N LEU A 199 -10.54 -26.85 18.50
CA LEU A 199 -9.91 -27.78 17.52
C LEU A 199 -9.89 -29.24 18.02
N LYS A 200 -9.82 -29.47 19.33
CA LYS A 200 -9.96 -30.82 19.93
C LYS A 200 -11.40 -31.34 19.93
N ARG A 201 -12.40 -30.46 19.96
CA ARG A 201 -13.82 -30.85 19.87
C ARG A 201 -14.22 -31.24 18.45
N SER A 202 -13.71 -30.56 17.42
CA SER A 202 -14.02 -30.89 16.03
C SER A 202 -13.48 -32.25 15.57
N HIS A 203 -12.35 -32.70 16.13
CA HIS A 203 -11.75 -34.00 15.80
C HIS A 203 -12.42 -35.20 16.48
N LYS A 204 -13.26 -34.98 17.51
CA LYS A 204 -13.98 -36.08 18.18
C LYS A 204 -15.34 -36.41 17.53
N THR A 205 -15.88 -35.55 16.67
CA THR A 205 -17.25 -35.71 16.15
C THR A 205 -17.32 -36.29 14.73
N LYS A 206 -16.20 -36.72 14.13
CA LYS A 206 -16.18 -37.32 12.77
C LYS A 206 -15.79 -38.81 12.74
N VAL A 207 -16.04 -39.55 13.81
CA VAL A 207 -15.99 -41.02 13.78
C VAL A 207 -17.22 -41.59 14.51
N SER A 208 -18.38 -41.53 13.86
CA SER A 208 -19.54 -42.39 14.14
C SER A 208 -20.54 -42.32 12.98
N CYS A 209 -20.37 -43.23 12.03
CA CYS A 209 -21.36 -43.95 11.22
C CYS A 209 -20.66 -44.55 10.01
#